data_AF-A0A015KIU5-F1
#
_entry.id   AF-A0A015KIU5-F1
#
_cell.length_a   1.000
_cell.length_b   1.000
_cell.length_c   1.000
_cell.angle_alpha   90.00
_cell.angle_beta   90.00
_cell.angle_gamma   90.00
#
_symmetry.space_group_name_H-M   'P 1'
#
loop_
_entity.id
_entity.type
_entity.pdbx_description
1 polymer ?
#
loop_
_entity_poly.entity_id
_entity_poly.type
_entity_poly.pdbx_seq_one_letter_code
_entity_poly.pdbx_strand_id
1 'polypeptide(L)'
;MSANKFALNIGLFLDSTGSTNESIDAMHKIGVSVCAGTVDLHKTKIARDHKTNIKEYFQQNKKEVPMLTWLSTGHHMTTCICKQITSYPQIPNL
;
A
#
# COMPACT_ATOMS: atom_id res chain seq x y z
N MET A 1 17.12 12.35 -22.89
CA MET A 1 17.09 12.13 -21.43
C MET A 1 17.48 13.46 -20.79
N SER A 2 16.56 14.20 -20.16
CA SER A 2 16.93 15.49 -19.56
C SER A 2 17.71 15.27 -18.27
N ALA A 3 18.67 16.16 -17.97
CA ALA A 3 19.51 16.13 -16.76
C ALA A 3 18.71 15.95 -15.45
N ASN A 4 17.42 16.31 -15.47
CA ASN A 4 16.50 16.19 -14.36
C ASN A 4 16.24 14.73 -13.92
N LYS A 5 16.16 13.75 -14.85
CA LYS A 5 15.81 12.37 -14.47
C LYS A 5 16.98 11.60 -13.83
N PHE A 6 18.22 11.87 -14.26
CA PHE A 6 19.40 11.23 -13.68
C PHE A 6 19.64 11.69 -12.24
N ALA A 7 19.66 13.01 -12.01
CA ALA A 7 19.82 13.57 -10.67
C ALA A 7 18.70 13.14 -9.71
N LEU A 8 17.47 12.98 -10.22
CA LEU A 8 16.34 12.45 -9.46
C LEU A 8 16.56 11.00 -9.02
N ASN A 9 17.05 10.14 -9.93
CA ASN A 9 17.34 8.74 -9.58
C ASN A 9 18.42 8.63 -8.51
N ILE A 10 19.46 9.49 -8.56
CA ILE A 10 20.48 9.55 -7.51
C ILE A 10 19.85 9.99 -6.18
N GLY A 11 19.01 11.04 -6.17
CA GLY A 11 18.33 11.48 -4.96
C GLY A 11 17.44 10.40 -4.35
N LEU A 12 16.68 9.68 -5.17
CA LEU A 12 15.85 8.54 -4.74
C LEU A 12 16.70 7.38 -4.19
N PHE A 13 17.85 7.10 -4.81
CA PHE A 13 18.77 6.09 -4.30
C PHE A 13 19.30 6.48 -2.92
N LEU A 14 19.80 7.70 -2.75
CA LEU A 14 20.31 8.19 -1.46
C LEU A 14 19.24 8.08 -0.36
N ASP A 15 18.02 8.53 -0.62
CA ASP A 15 16.88 8.39 0.29
C ASP A 15 16.61 6.91 0.65
N SER A 16 16.62 6.01 -0.33
CA SER A 16 16.41 4.57 -0.10
C SER A 16 17.52 3.88 0.71
N THR A 17 18.75 4.44 0.68
CA THR A 17 19.88 3.95 1.49
C THR A 17 19.86 4.47 2.93
N GLY A 18 18.87 5.29 3.29
CA GLY A 18 18.78 5.91 4.62
C GLY A 18 19.66 7.15 4.79
N SER A 19 20.07 7.79 3.69
CA SER A 19 20.77 9.08 3.76
C SER A 19 19.86 10.14 4.36
N THR A 20 20.41 11.04 5.19
CA THR A 20 19.62 12.13 5.77
C THR A 20 19.31 13.20 4.72
N ASN A 21 18.29 14.02 4.96
CA ASN A 21 17.93 15.13 4.09
C ASN A 21 19.08 16.12 3.91
N GLU A 22 19.87 16.37 4.95
CA GLU A 22 21.06 17.24 4.90
C GLU A 22 22.13 16.65 3.98
N SER A 23 22.31 15.32 4.01
CA SER A 23 23.26 14.62 3.15
C SER A 23 22.83 14.69 1.68
N ILE A 24 21.54 14.51 1.41
CA ILE A 24 20.97 14.66 0.07
C ILE A 24 21.10 16.10 -0.43
N ASP A 25 20.84 17.09 0.43
CA ASP A 25 20.97 18.51 0.09
C ASP A 25 22.43 18.94 -0.12
N ALA A 26 23.38 18.31 0.59
CA ALA A 26 24.80 18.50 0.32
C ALA A 26 25.18 18.00 -1.09
N MET A 27 24.70 16.80 -1.47
CA MET A 27 24.90 16.25 -2.81
C MET A 27 24.21 17.09 -3.90
N HIS A 28 23.09 17.71 -3.57
CA HIS A 28 22.41 18.66 -4.44
C HIS A 28 23.23 19.94 -4.65
N LYS A 29 23.81 20.51 -3.58
CA LYS A 29 24.63 21.74 -3.63
C LYS A 29 25.86 21.59 -4.52
N ILE A 30 26.44 20.38 -4.61
CA ILE A 30 27.56 20.08 -5.51
C ILE A 30 27.11 19.62 -6.92
N GLY A 31 25.81 19.65 -7.20
CA GLY A 31 25.25 19.35 -8.52
C GLY A 31 25.13 17.86 -8.86
N VAL A 32 25.30 16.96 -7.89
CA VAL A 32 25.26 15.50 -8.12
C VAL A 32 23.84 14.95 -8.09
N SER A 33 22.97 15.48 -7.20
CA SER A 33 21.60 15.01 -7.04
C SER A 33 20.57 16.15 -7.04
N VAL A 34 19.30 15.78 -6.94
CA VAL A 34 18.23 16.72 -6.53
C VAL A 34 18.24 16.91 -5.01
N CYS A 35 17.59 17.98 -4.52
CA CYS A 35 17.38 18.22 -3.09
C CYS A 35 16.38 17.24 -2.48
N ALA A 36 16.42 17.08 -1.16
CA ALA A 36 15.53 16.18 -0.41
C ALA A 36 14.05 16.52 -0.67
N GLY A 37 13.70 17.81 -0.72
CA GLY A 37 12.33 18.23 -1.03
C GLY A 37 11.82 17.78 -2.41
N THR A 38 12.70 17.67 -3.40
CA THR A 38 12.33 17.14 -4.73
C THR A 38 12.07 15.63 -4.67
N VAL A 39 12.87 14.90 -3.88
CA VAL A 39 12.66 13.46 -3.65
C VAL A 39 11.31 13.22 -2.97
N ASP A 40 11.00 13.97 -1.91
CA ASP A 40 9.73 13.85 -1.19
C ASP A 40 8.51 14.19 -2.05
N LEU A 41 8.61 15.25 -2.87
CA LEU A 41 7.56 15.60 -3.81
C LEU A 41 7.32 14.46 -4.81
N HIS A 42 8.39 13.83 -5.30
CA HIS A 42 8.30 12.71 -6.23
C HIS A 42 7.64 11.48 -5.59
N LYS A 43 8.08 11.10 -4.38
CA LYS A 43 7.47 10.01 -3.59
C LYS A 43 5.99 10.25 -3.34
N THR A 44 5.63 11.48 -2.95
CA THR A 44 4.25 11.88 -2.72
C THR A 44 3.40 11.80 -4.00
N LYS A 45 3.97 12.19 -5.14
CA LYS A 45 3.29 12.05 -6.45
C LYS A 45 3.03 10.59 -6.78
N ILE A 46 4.04 9.71 -6.64
CA ILE A 46 3.87 8.26 -6.85
C ILE A 46 2.78 7.69 -5.95
N ALA A 47 2.79 8.02 -4.65
CA ALA A 47 1.79 7.53 -3.70
C ALA A 47 0.36 7.98 -4.08
N ARG A 48 0.20 9.24 -4.51
CA ARG A 48 -1.09 9.75 -5.00
C ARG A 48 -1.54 9.05 -6.27
N ASP A 49 -0.66 8.96 -7.26
CA ASP A 49 -0.97 8.36 -8.57
C ASP A 49 -1.31 6.87 -8.41
N HIS A 50 -0.59 6.14 -7.54
CA HIS A 50 -0.88 4.74 -7.22
C HIS A 50 -2.27 4.55 -6.59
N LYS A 51 -2.64 5.40 -5.64
CA LYS A 51 -3.97 5.38 -5.02
C LYS A 51 -5.09 5.62 -6.04
N THR A 52 -4.89 6.60 -6.93
CA THR A 52 -5.85 6.90 -8.00
C THR A 52 -5.96 5.75 -8.99
N ASN A 53 -4.83 5.21 -9.46
CA ASN A 53 -4.80 4.09 -10.41
C ASN A 53 -5.49 2.83 -9.84
N ILE A 54 -5.30 2.53 -8.55
CA ILE A 54 -6.01 1.42 -7.90
C ILE A 54 -7.52 1.68 -7.92
N LYS A 55 -7.95 2.87 -7.52
CA LYS A 55 -9.37 3.23 -7.49
C LYS A 55 -10.01 3.12 -8.89
N GLU A 56 -9.34 3.66 -9.90
CA GLU A 56 -9.78 3.60 -11.29
C GLU A 56 -9.86 2.15 -11.79
N TYR A 57 -8.85 1.33 -11.48
CA TYR A 57 -8.87 -0.08 -11.82
C TYR A 57 -10.09 -0.80 -11.24
N PHE A 58 -10.41 -0.59 -9.95
CA PHE A 58 -11.59 -1.21 -9.34
C PHE A 58 -12.92 -0.69 -9.92
N GLN A 59 -13.01 0.61 -10.21
CA GLN A 59 -14.19 1.22 -10.84
C GLN A 59 -14.41 0.70 -12.27
N GLN A 60 -13.36 0.63 -13.08
CA GLN A 60 -13.42 0.16 -14.46
C GLN A 60 -13.72 -1.34 -14.55
N ASN A 61 -13.19 -2.13 -13.62
CA ASN A 61 -13.37 -3.58 -13.64
C ASN A 61 -14.68 -4.05 -12.99
N LYS A 62 -15.59 -3.14 -12.59
CA LYS A 62 -16.86 -3.44 -11.87
C LYS A 62 -16.71 -4.52 -10.79
N LYS A 63 -15.52 -4.66 -10.22
CA LYS A 63 -15.33 -5.39 -8.99
C LYS A 63 -15.74 -4.42 -7.91
N GLU A 64 -17.05 -4.17 -7.83
CA GLU A 64 -17.67 -3.97 -6.54
C GLU A 64 -17.13 -5.14 -5.73
N VAL A 65 -16.18 -4.88 -4.85
CA VAL A 65 -15.87 -5.85 -3.80
C VAL A 65 -17.17 -5.85 -3.01
N PRO A 66 -18.07 -6.84 -3.17
CA PRO A 66 -19.33 -6.73 -2.51
C PRO A 66 -18.99 -7.03 -1.07
N MET A 67 -18.90 -6.00 -0.25
CA MET A 67 -18.85 -6.13 1.20
C MET A 67 -19.96 -7.09 1.69
N LEU A 68 -21.04 -7.22 0.90
CA LEU A 68 -22.13 -8.18 1.03
C LEU A 68 -21.75 -9.66 0.77
N THR A 69 -20.86 -9.99 -0.17
CA THR A 69 -20.45 -11.40 -0.37
C THR A 69 -19.57 -11.89 0.76
N TRP A 70 -18.66 -11.04 1.27
CA TRP A 70 -17.85 -11.37 2.45
C TRP A 70 -18.71 -11.60 3.70
N LEU A 71 -19.72 -10.76 3.93
CA LEU A 71 -20.66 -10.93 5.04
C LEU A 71 -21.53 -12.19 4.87
N SER A 72 -22.02 -12.48 3.67
CA SER A 72 -22.84 -13.67 3.41
C SER A 72 -22.04 -14.97 3.58
N THR A 73 -20.83 -15.03 3.02
CA THR A 73 -19.93 -16.20 3.18
C THR A 73 -19.51 -16.36 4.65
N GLY A 74 -19.19 -15.26 5.34
CA GLY A 74 -18.91 -15.28 6.78
C GLY A 74 -20.10 -15.79 7.60
N HIS A 75 -21.31 -15.28 7.34
CA HIS A 75 -22.53 -15.67 8.04
C HIS A 75 -22.89 -17.15 7.82
N HIS A 76 -22.71 -17.64 6.59
CA HIS A 76 -22.92 -19.05 6.27
C HIS A 76 -21.93 -19.96 7.01
N MET A 77 -20.65 -19.59 7.07
CA MET A 77 -19.63 -20.36 7.81
C MET A 77 -19.91 -20.37 9.32
N THR A 78 -20.25 -19.21 9.91
CA THR A 78 -20.64 -19.12 11.34
C THR A 78 -21.86 -19.99 11.63
N THR A 79 -22.89 -19.92 10.79
CA THR A 79 -24.10 -20.74 10.97
C THR A 79 -23.81 -22.23 10.84
N CYS A 80 -22.98 -22.64 9.89
CA CYS A 80 -22.63 -24.04 9.67
C CYS A 80 -21.83 -24.60 10.85
N ILE A 81 -20.85 -23.84 11.37
CA ILE A 81 -20.03 -24.24 12.52
C ILE A 81 -20.87 -24.31 13.81
N CYS A 82 -21.72 -23.30 14.06
CA CYS A 82 -22.57 -23.30 15.25
C CYS A 82 -23.56 -24.47 15.27
N LYS A 83 -24.13 -24.85 14.13
CA LYS A 83 -25.02 -26.02 14.02
C LYS A 83 -24.29 -27.34 14.33
N GLN A 84 -23.04 -27.48 13.87
CA GLN A 84 -22.21 -28.65 14.17
C GLN A 84 -21.93 -28.75 15.68
N ILE A 85 -21.63 -27.63 16.34
CA ILE A 85 -21.35 -27.60 17.80
C ILE A 85 -22.62 -27.94 18.61
N THR A 86 -23.80 -27.45 18.21
CA THR A 86 -25.07 -27.76 18.91
C THR A 86 -25.60 -29.17 18.63
N SER A 87 -25.12 -29.83 17.58
CA SER A 87 -25.52 -31.19 17.22
C SER A 87 -24.70 -32.28 17.92
N TYR A 88 -23.64 -31.91 18.64
CA TYR A 88 -22.91 -32.84 19.51
C TYR A 88 -23.70 -33.08 20.81
N PRO A 89 -23.97 -34.33 21.20
CA PRO A 89 -24.60 -34.61 22.48
C PRO A 89 -23.68 -34.15 23.61
N GLN A 90 -24.21 -33.31 24.52
CA GLN A 90 -23.46 -32.86 25.69
C GLN A 90 -23.10 -34.08 26.55
N ILE A 91 -21.81 -34.25 26.83
CA ILE A 91 -21.33 -35.28 27.76
C ILE A 91 -21.85 -34.89 29.15
N PRO A 92 -22.58 -35.77 29.87
CA PRO A 92 -23.02 -35.46 31.23
C PRO A 92 -21.79 -35.20 32.11
N ASN A 93 -21.84 -34.10 32.86
CA ASN A 93 -20.79 -33.75 33.82
C ASN A 93 -20.61 -34.91 34.81
N LEU A 94 -19.35 -35.36 35.00
CA LEU A 94 -18.94 -36.22 36.10
C LEU A 94 -18.63 -35.35 37.33
#